data_AF-M0DKQ3-F1
#
_entry.id   AF-M0DKQ3-F1
#
_cell.length_a   1.000
_cell.length_b   1.000
_cell.length_c   1.000
_cell.angle_alpha   90.00
_cell.angle_beta   90.00
_cell.angle_gamma   90.00
#
_symmetry.space_group_name_H-M   'P 1'
#
loop_
_entity.id
_entity.type
_entity.pdbx_description
1 polymer ?
#
loop_
_entity_poly.entity_id
_entity_poly.type
_entity_poly.pdbx_seq_one_letter_code
_entity_poly.pdbx_strand_id
1 'polypeptide(L)'
;MPSQATHTIDVTELGFDESGAIEIRTETTADSGTVVTAECHGQEWTLTFDEYGELTDKPARAAPRWLGPAIKKAAPQLRVA
;
A
#
# COMPACT_ATOMS: atom_id res chain seq x y z
N MET A 1 -2.79 -20.37 1.32
CA MET A 1 -1.34 -20.11 1.43
C MET A 1 -1.18 -18.62 1.65
N PRO A 2 -0.43 -18.17 2.68
CA PRO A 2 -0.05 -16.76 2.75
C PRO A 2 0.78 -16.44 1.50
N SER A 3 0.34 -15.43 0.74
CA SER A 3 1.07 -14.93 -0.42
C SER A 3 1.61 -13.55 -0.09
N GLN A 4 2.86 -13.32 -0.49
CA GLN A 4 3.52 -12.03 -0.37
C GLN A 4 3.89 -11.56 -1.78
N ALA A 5 3.63 -10.29 -2.06
CA ALA A 5 4.07 -9.63 -3.28
C ALA A 5 4.72 -8.28 -2.92
N THR A 6 5.75 -7.91 -3.69
CA THR A 6 6.46 -6.65 -3.54
C THR A 6 6.45 -5.90 -4.85
N HIS A 7 6.08 -4.63 -4.82
CA HIS A 7 6.03 -3.74 -5.97
C HIS A 7 6.81 -2.46 -5.65
N THR A 8 7.72 -2.08 -6.55
CA THR A 8 8.41 -0.79 -6.46
C THR A 8 7.80 0.16 -7.47
N ILE A 9 7.40 1.35 -7.03
CA ILE A 9 6.75 2.38 -7.84
C ILE A 9 7.49 3.69 -7.64
N ASP A 10 7.86 4.38 -8.71
CA ASP A 10 8.40 5.73 -8.59
C ASP A 10 7.27 6.74 -8.29
N VAL A 11 7.47 7.62 -7.31
CA VAL A 11 6.49 8.66 -6.93
C VAL A 11 6.17 9.57 -8.13
N THR A 12 7.14 9.81 -9.01
CA THR A 12 6.96 10.64 -10.21
C THR A 12 6.06 9.97 -11.24
N GLU A 13 6.04 8.63 -11.33
CA GLU A 13 5.10 7.90 -12.19
C GLU A 13 3.64 8.06 -11.76
N LEU A 14 3.40 8.46 -10.51
CA LEU A 14 2.08 8.76 -9.97
C LEU A 14 1.67 10.23 -10.23
N GLY A 15 2.53 11.03 -10.86
CA GLY A 15 2.27 12.43 -11.20
C GLY A 15 2.53 13.42 -10.06
N PHE A 16 3.30 13.02 -9.04
CA PHE A 16 3.73 13.92 -7.96
C PHE A 16 5.11 14.50 -8.27
N ASP A 17 5.34 15.77 -7.91
CA ASP A 17 6.63 16.46 -8.05
C ASP A 17 7.70 15.99 -7.05
N GLU A 18 7.41 14.95 -6.27
CA GLU A 18 8.33 14.35 -5.30
C GLU A 18 9.14 13.24 -5.96
N SER A 19 10.45 13.20 -5.73
CA SER A 19 11.31 12.10 -6.17
C SER A 19 11.40 11.05 -5.06
N GLY A 20 11.23 9.77 -5.40
CA GLY A 20 11.33 8.67 -4.46
C GLY A 20 10.85 7.36 -5.04
N ALA A 21 11.42 6.25 -4.58
CA ALA A 21 10.87 4.93 -4.83
C ALA A 21 9.98 4.54 -3.65
N ILE A 22 8.74 4.17 -3.95
CA ILE A 22 7.79 3.60 -3.01
C ILE A 22 7.91 2.09 -3.14
N GLU A 23 8.29 1.42 -2.06
CA GLU A 23 8.20 -0.03 -1.99
C GLU A 23 6.88 -0.42 -1.31
N ILE A 24 6.04 -1.16 -2.03
CA ILE A 24 4.77 -1.66 -1.53
C ILE A 24 4.89 -3.17 -1.37
N ARG A 25 4.72 -3.64 -0.14
CA ARG A 25 4.62 -5.05 0.21
C ARG A 25 3.16 -5.36 0.54
N THR A 26 2.61 -6.38 -0.10
CA THR A 26 1.26 -6.87 0.20
C THR A 26 1.35 -8.29 0.71
N GLU A 27 0.74 -8.56 1.85
CA GLU A 27 0.75 -9.85 2.52
C GLU A 27 -0.69 -10.31 2.78
N THR A 28 -1.04 -11.48 2.26
CA THR A 28 -2.35 -12.08 2.52
C THR A 28 -2.31 -12.84 3.85
N THR A 29 -3.19 -12.48 4.77
CA THR A 29 -3.28 -13.08 6.11
C THR A 29 -4.01 -14.42 6.08
N ALA A 30 -3.93 -15.19 7.17
CA ALA A 30 -4.62 -16.48 7.30
C ALA A 30 -6.16 -16.34 7.23
N ASP A 31 -6.69 -15.19 7.65
CA ASP A 31 -8.12 -14.86 7.64
C ASP A 31 -8.57 -14.25 6.30
N SER A 32 -7.79 -14.43 5.23
CA SER A 32 -8.01 -13.85 3.89
C SER A 32 -7.96 -12.33 3.80
N GLY A 33 -7.59 -11.63 4.88
CA GLY A 33 -7.30 -10.20 4.84
C GLY A 33 -6.00 -9.89 4.10
N THR A 34 -5.76 -8.61 3.81
CA THR A 34 -4.52 -8.15 3.16
C THR A 34 -3.89 -7.04 3.99
N VAL A 35 -2.62 -7.23 4.37
CA VAL A 35 -1.80 -6.16 4.96
C VAL A 35 -0.97 -5.55 3.85
N VAL A 36 -0.97 -4.23 3.77
CA VAL A 36 -0.17 -3.46 2.82
C VAL A 36 0.78 -2.57 3.56
N THR A 37 2.07 -2.73 3.31
CA THR A 37 3.13 -1.91 3.89
C THR A 37 3.79 -1.14 2.77
N ALA A 38 3.70 0.19 2.83
CA ALA A 38 4.37 1.09 1.89
C ALA A 38 5.55 1.76 2.58
N GLU A 39 6.74 1.71 1.99
CA GLU A 39 7.94 2.37 2.48
C GLU A 39 8.46 3.37 1.45
N CYS A 40 8.78 4.59 1.88
CA CYS A 40 9.44 5.60 1.04
C CYS A 40 10.29 6.51 1.92
N HIS A 41 11.54 6.79 1.51
CA HIS A 41 12.49 7.65 2.26
C HIS A 41 12.70 7.23 3.72
N GLY A 42 12.67 5.92 4.00
CA GLY A 42 12.80 5.38 5.37
C GLY A 42 11.59 5.66 6.27
N GLN A 43 10.48 6.10 5.70
CA GLN A 43 9.18 6.18 6.37
C GLN A 43 8.29 5.03 5.90
N GLU A 44 7.57 4.42 6.84
CA GLU A 44 6.70 3.27 6.58
C GLU A 44 5.25 3.60 6.95
N TRP A 45 4.32 3.16 6.10
CA TRP A 45 2.88 3.24 6.29
C TRP A 45 2.24 1.87 6.08
N THR A 46 1.63 1.34 7.14
CA THR A 46 0.92 0.07 7.11
C THR A 46 -0.59 0.30 7.05
N LEU A 47 -1.28 -0.46 6.22
CA LEU A 47 -2.73 -0.49 6.08
C LEU A 47 -3.21 -1.93 6.16
N THR A 48 -4.37 -2.15 6.76
CA THR A 48 -5.00 -3.47 6.79
C THR A 48 -6.32 -3.42 6.04
N PHE A 49 -6.54 -4.42 5.21
CA PHE A 49 -7.75 -4.64 4.44
C PHE A 49 -8.37 -5.97 4.84
N ASP A 50 -9.69 -6.05 4.82
CA ASP A 50 -10.41 -7.31 5.00
C ASP A 50 -10.38 -8.20 3.75
N GLU A 51 -11.09 -9.33 3.81
CA GLU A 51 -11.21 -10.31 2.72
C GLU A 51 -11.87 -9.76 1.45
N TYR A 52 -12.64 -8.67 1.55
CA TYR A 52 -13.28 -7.99 0.43
C TYR A 52 -12.40 -6.86 -0.14
N GLY A 53 -11.22 -6.65 0.42
CA GLY A 53 -10.31 -5.57 0.06
C GLY A 53 -10.76 -4.22 0.61
N GLU A 54 -11.62 -4.17 1.63
CA GLU A 54 -12.05 -2.93 2.27
C GLU A 54 -11.10 -2.55 3.39
N LEU A 55 -10.77 -1.25 3.46
CA LEU A 55 -9.82 -0.73 4.44
C LEU A 55 -10.39 -0.80 5.86
N THR A 56 -9.81 -1.65 6.71
CA THR A 56 -10.22 -1.83 8.10
C THR A 56 -9.35 -1.04 9.07
N ASP A 57 -8.07 -0.88 8.75
CA ASP A 57 -7.14 -0.12 9.58
C ASP A 57 -6.30 0.86 8.77
N LYS A 58 -6.20 2.08 9.28
CA LYS A 58 -5.49 3.20 8.65
C LYS A 58 -4.11 3.37 9.26
N PRO A 59 -3.13 3.89 8.50
CA PRO A 59 -1.81 4.12 9.05
C PRO A 59 -1.90 5.12 10.22
N ALA A 60 -1.17 4.83 11.30
CA ALA A 60 -1.18 5.63 12.52
C ALA A 60 -0.60 7.06 12.32
N ARG A 61 0.13 7.28 11.23
CA ARG A 61 0.71 8.57 10.84
C ARG A 61 -0.01 9.15 9.64
N ALA A 62 0.11 10.46 9.45
CA ALA A 62 -0.40 11.14 8.27
C ALA A 62 0.10 10.45 7.00
N ALA A 63 -0.83 9.92 6.22
CA ALA A 63 -0.55 9.26 4.96
C ALA A 63 -0.18 10.31 3.90
N PRO A 64 0.90 10.10 3.14
CA PRO A 64 1.22 10.95 2.00
C PRO A 64 0.17 10.80 0.91
N ARG A 65 0.00 11.86 0.11
CA ARG A 65 -1.02 11.91 -0.94
C ARG A 65 -0.82 10.86 -2.02
N TRP A 66 0.41 10.42 -2.24
CA TRP A 66 0.75 9.37 -3.20
C TRP A 66 0.37 7.96 -2.72
N LEU A 67 0.10 7.75 -1.42
CA LEU A 67 -0.11 6.41 -0.85
C LEU A 67 -1.29 5.66 -1.48
N GLY A 68 -2.45 6.30 -1.56
CA GLY A 68 -3.64 5.70 -2.18
C GLY A 68 -3.42 5.30 -3.65
N PRO A 69 -2.95 6.23 -4.50
CA PRO A 69 -2.57 5.92 -5.88
C PRO A 69 -1.54 4.79 -6.01
N ALA A 70 -0.54 4.76 -5.15
CA ALA A 70 0.51 3.74 -5.19
C ALA A 70 -0.05 2.36 -4.85
N ILE A 71 -0.87 2.24 -3.79
CA ILE A 71 -1.54 0.98 -3.42
C ILE A 71 -2.47 0.53 -4.54
N LYS A 72 -3.23 1.44 -5.15
CA LYS A 72 -4.13 1.10 -6.27
C LYS A 72 -3.37 0.59 -7.50
N LYS A 73 -2.13 1.04 -7.71
CA LYS A 73 -1.25 0.56 -8.80
C LYS A 73 -0.65 -0.81 -8.48
N ALA A 74 -0.21 -1.03 -7.23
CA ALA A 74 0.37 -2.31 -6.80
C ALA A 74 -0.68 -3.42 -6.59
N ALA A 75 -1.86 -3.06 -6.07
CA ALA A 75 -2.93 -3.96 -5.69
C ALA A 75 -4.30 -3.36 -6.10
N PRO A 76 -4.63 -3.36 -7.41
CA PRO A 76 -5.84 -2.72 -7.94
C PRO A 76 -7.16 -3.34 -7.42
N GLN A 77 -7.10 -4.54 -6.84
CA GLN A 77 -8.21 -5.20 -6.19
C GLN A 77 -8.61 -4.57 -4.85
N LEU A 78 -7.71 -3.80 -4.21
CA LEU A 78 -7.97 -3.18 -2.90
C LEU A 78 -8.74 -1.87 -3.05
N ARG A 79 -9.75 -1.68 -2.20
CA ARG A 79 -10.58 -0.49 -2.15
C ARG A 79 -10.00 0.49 -1.15
N VAL A 80 -9.09 1.32 -1.65
CA VAL A 80 -8.60 2.49 -0.93
C VAL A 80 -9.57 3.64 -1.20
N ALA A 81 -10.35 4.03 -0.18
CA ALA A 81 -11.32 5.14 -0.24
C ALA A 81 -10.65 6.51 -0.11
#